data_AF-A0A7Y9GGV7-F1
#
_entry.id   AF-A0A7Y9GGV7-F1
#
_cell.length_a   1.000
_cell.length_b   1.000
_cell.length_c   1.000
_cell.angle_alpha   90.00
_cell.angle_beta   90.00
_cell.angle_gamma   90.00
#
_symmetry.space_group_name_H-M   'P 1'
#
loop_
_entity.id
_entity.type
_entity.pdbx_description
1 polymer ?
#
loop_
_entity_poly.entity_id
_entity_poly.type
_entity_poly.pdbx_seq_one_letter_code
_entity_poly.pdbx_strand_id
1 'polypeptide(L)' 'MRLLESALEGEITDHVGYGKRDISGRGSGNSRSGTRAKTVLTDVGPVEVRVPRGAGGTFEPQIVRSGSAV' A
#
# COMPACT_ATOMS: atom_id res chain seq x y z
N MET A 1 -11.04 0.76 -6.78
CA MET A 1 -10.57 1.61 -7.91
C MET A 1 -9.18 1.13 -8.30
N ARG A 2 -9.02 0.45 -9.45
CA ARG A 2 -7.81 -0.36 -9.75
C ARG A 2 -6.53 0.47 -9.91
N LEU A 3 -6.65 1.72 -10.37
CA LEU A 3 -5.51 2.60 -10.57
C LEU A 3 -4.87 3.01 -9.25
N LEU A 4 -5.70 3.40 -8.27
CA LEU A 4 -5.28 3.81 -6.94
C LEU A 4 -4.55 2.67 -6.21
N GLU A 5 -5.09 1.45 -6.26
CA GLU A 5 -4.45 0.27 -5.66
C GLU A 5 -3.13 -0.09 -6.36
N SER A 6 -3.04 0.12 -7.68
CA SER A 6 -1.80 -0.15 -8.44
C SER A 6 -0.71 0.86 -8.09
N ALA A 7 -1.07 2.12 -7.91
CA ALA A 7 -0.15 3.16 -7.46
C ALA A 7 0.36 2.90 -6.03
N LEU A 8 -0.53 2.47 -5.13
CA LEU A 8 -0.15 2.03 -3.77
C LEU A 8 0.78 0.81 -3.77
N GLU A 9 0.57 -0.15 -4.67
CA GLU A 9 1.48 -1.30 -4.84
C GLU A 9 2.87 -0.87 -5.37
N GLY A 10 2.95 0.23 -6.12
CA GLY A 10 4.20 0.88 -6.53
C GLY A 10 4.93 1.49 -5.35
N GLU A 11 4.26 2.33 -4.54
CA GLU A 11 4.88 2.97 -3.37
C GLU A 11 5.53 1.97 -2.41
N ILE A 12 4.83 0.87 -2.09
CA ILE A 12 5.40 -0.13 -1.20
C ILE A 12 6.55 -0.91 -1.89
N THR A 13 6.52 -1.09 -3.21
CA THR A 13 7.65 -1.68 -3.95
C THR A 13 8.88 -0.79 -3.84
N ASP A 14 8.72 0.53 -3.99
CA ASP A 14 9.83 1.47 -3.82
C ASP A 14 10.34 1.47 -2.37
N HIS A 15 9.43 1.36 -1.40
CA HIS A 15 9.79 1.31 0.03
C HIS A 15 10.56 0.04 0.43
N VAL A 16 10.13 -1.13 -0.05
CA VAL A 16 10.77 -2.42 0.32
C VAL A 16 11.90 -2.82 -0.63
N GLY A 17 11.98 -2.20 -1.81
CA GLY A 17 13.02 -2.45 -2.82
C GLY A 17 12.77 -3.66 -3.71
N TYR A 18 11.59 -4.29 -3.66
CA TYR A 18 11.28 -5.47 -4.48
C TYR A 18 9.80 -5.62 -4.84
N GLY A 19 9.57 -6.39 -5.91
CA GLY A 19 8.26 -6.66 -6.47
C GLY A 19 7.36 -7.53 -5.59
N LYS A 20 6.06 -7.54 -5.88
CA LYS A 20 5.13 -8.42 -5.17
C LYS A 20 5.46 -9.89 -5.47
N ARG A 21 5.65 -10.71 -4.43
CA ARG A 21 6.06 -12.12 -4.50
C ARG A 21 7.48 -12.35 -5.05
N ASP A 22 8.30 -11.32 -5.09
CA ASP A 22 9.71 -11.47 -5.46
C ASP A 22 10.46 -12.30 -4.40
N ILE A 23 11.33 -13.20 -4.87
CA ILE A 23 12.15 -14.06 -4.01
C ILE A 23 13.16 -13.24 -3.21
N SER A 24 13.60 -12.09 -3.75
CA SER A 24 14.47 -11.13 -3.06
C SER A 24 13.88 -10.61 -1.74
N GLY A 25 12.55 -10.67 -1.58
CA GLY A 25 11.88 -10.32 -0.33
C GLY A 25 12.01 -11.35 0.79
N ARG A 26 12.40 -12.60 0.50
CA ARG A 26 12.51 -13.67 1.52
C ARG A 26 13.73 -13.43 2.42
N GLY A 27 13.50 -13.36 3.72
CA GLY A 27 14.58 -13.16 4.70
C GLY A 27 15.10 -11.71 4.79
N SER A 28 14.46 -10.76 4.11
CA SER A 28 14.85 -9.33 4.10
C SER A 28 14.57 -8.57 5.41
N GLY A 29 13.85 -9.18 6.37
CA GLY A 29 13.43 -8.54 7.61
C GLY A 29 12.27 -7.53 7.46
N ASN A 30 12.05 -6.97 6.26
CA ASN A 30 10.98 -6.02 5.97
C ASN A 30 10.02 -6.54 4.88
N SER A 31 9.33 -7.63 5.19
CA SER A 31 8.37 -8.28 4.28
C SER A 31 7.11 -7.45 4.00
N ARG A 32 6.46 -7.59 2.84
CA ARG A 32 5.10 -7.07 2.62
C ARG A 32 4.10 -7.87 3.47
N SER A 33 3.43 -7.24 4.43
CA SER A 33 2.46 -7.85 5.35
C SER A 33 1.02 -7.63 4.89
N GLY A 34 0.66 -8.21 3.74
CA GLY A 34 -0.72 -8.21 3.25
C GLY A 34 -1.27 -6.81 2.92
N THR A 35 -2.60 -6.67 2.98
CA THR A 35 -3.32 -5.43 2.68
C THR A 35 -4.40 -5.17 3.72
N ARG A 36 -4.69 -3.90 4.01
CA ARG A 36 -5.83 -3.45 4.81
C ARG A 36 -6.86 -2.76 3.91
N ALA A 37 -8.15 -2.99 4.16
CA ALA A 37 -9.22 -2.19 3.56
C ALA A 37 -9.28 -0.79 4.19
N LYS A 38 -9.44 0.25 3.37
CA LYS A 38 -9.67 1.63 3.80
C LYS A 38 -10.69 2.29 2.88
N THR A 39 -11.63 3.01 3.46
CA THR A 39 -12.52 3.90 2.72
C THR A 39 -11.85 5.24 2.49
N VAL A 40 -11.81 5.65 1.23
CA VAL A 40 -11.25 6.91 0.76
C VAL A 40 -12.41 7.71 0.20
N LEU A 41 -12.66 8.89 0.74
CA LEU A 41 -13.60 9.83 0.14
C LEU A 41 -13.01 10.29 -1.19
N THR A 42 -13.85 10.49 -2.20
CA THR A 42 -13.47 11.04 -3.50
C THR A 42 -14.61 11.94 -3.98
N ASP A 43 -14.39 12.73 -5.02
CA ASP A 43 -15.42 13.60 -5.61
C ASP A 43 -16.69 12.85 -6.06
N VAL A 44 -16.57 11.56 -6.37
CA VAL A 44 -17.69 10.70 -6.79
C VAL A 44 -18.30 9.89 -5.63
N GLY A 45 -17.81 10.11 -4.40
CA GLY A 45 -18.27 9.44 -3.18
C GLY A 45 -17.21 8.55 -2.52
N PRO A 46 -17.57 7.85 -1.43
CA PRO A 46 -16.66 6.96 -0.72
C PRO A 46 -16.33 5.71 -1.55
N VAL A 47 -15.04 5.39 -1.63
CA VAL A 47 -14.52 4.22 -2.35
C VAL A 47 -13.67 3.37 -1.40
N GLU A 48 -13.93 2.08 -1.36
CA GLU A 48 -13.06 1.13 -0.64
C GLU A 48 -11.83 0.78 -1.50
N VAL A 49 -10.66 0.80 -0.86
CA VAL A 49 -9.38 0.41 -1.47
C VAL A 49 -8.56 -0.48 -0.56
N ARG A 50 -7.78 -1.37 -1.15
CA ARG A 50 -6.81 -2.20 -0.44
C ARG A 50 -5.45 -1.52 -0.38
N VAL A 51 -5.07 -1.09 0.81
CA VAL A 51 -3.78 -0.45 1.09
C VAL A 51 -2.77 -1.53 1.50
N PRO A 52 -1.63 -1.68 0.80
CA PRO A 52 -0.59 -2.61 1.19
C PRO A 52 0.10 -2.18 2.48
N ARG A 53 0.69 -3.14 3.21
CA ARG A 53 1.36 -2.88 4.49
C ARG A 53 2.76 -3.48 4.51
N GLY A 54 3.72 -2.79 5.12
CA GLY A 54 5.06 -3.33 5.40
C GLY A 54 5.08 -4.05 6.76
N ALA A 55 5.88 -5.11 6.90
CA ALA A 55 6.02 -5.88 8.13
C ALA A 55 6.72 -5.07 9.23
N GLY A 56 7.63 -4.15 8.87
CA GLY A 56 8.35 -3.31 9.82
C GLY A 56 7.55 -2.11 10.36
N GLY A 57 6.32 -1.87 9.91
CA GLY A 57 5.51 -0.72 10.34
C GLY A 57 6.06 0.65 9.90
N THR A 58 7.12 0.68 9.08
CA THR A 58 7.76 1.91 8.58
C THR A 58 7.18 2.44 7.28
N PHE A 59 6.28 1.68 6.64
CA PHE A 59 5.63 2.09 5.40
C PHE A 59 4.43 2.99 5.72
N GLU A 60 4.53 4.27 5.35
CA GLU A 60 3.43 5.24 5.38
C GLU A 60 3.07 5.63 3.94
N PRO A 61 1.91 5.19 3.41
CA PRO A 61 1.50 5.48 2.03
C PRO A 61 1.24 6.97 1.85
N GLN A 62 1.72 7.55 0.75
CA GLN A 62 1.60 8.99 0.50
C GLN A 62 0.34 9.33 -0.30
N ILE A 63 -0.02 8.48 -1.27
CA ILE A 63 -1.26 8.65 -2.04
C ILE A 63 -2.50 8.58 -1.13
N VAL A 64 -2.45 7.75 -0.08
CA VAL A 64 -3.57 7.58 0.86
C VAL A 64 -3.06 7.66 2.31
N ARG A 65 -2.64 8.86 2.74
CA ARG A 65 -2.12 9.10 4.10
C ARG A 65 -3.08 8.63 5.19
N SER A 66 -2.55 8.18 6.33
CA SER A 66 -3.35 7.90 7.51
C SER A 66 -4.23 9.11 7.88
N GLY A 67 -5.56 8.94 7.83
CA GLY A 67 -6.53 10.02 8.06
C GLY A 67 -7.03 10.77 6.83
N SER A 68 -6.45 10.58 5.63
CA SER A 68 -6.91 11.31 4.43
C SER A 68 -8.24 10.82 3.88
N ALA A 69 -9.19 11.75 3.80
CA ALA A 69 -10.13 11.91 2.69
C ALA A 69 -9.34 12.48 1.50
N VAL A 70 -9.56 11.98 0.27
CA VAL A 70 -9.03 12.63 -0.93
C VAL A 70 -10.15 13.29 -1.72
#